data_AF-A0A016TH52-F1
#
_entry.id   AF-A0A016TH52-F1
#
_cell.length_a   1.000
_cell.length_b   1.000
_cell.length_c   1.000
_cell.angle_alpha   90.00
_cell.angle_beta   90.00
_cell.angle_gamma   90.00
#
_symmetry.space_group_name_H-M   'P 1'
#
loop_
_entity.id
_entity.type
_entity.pdbx_description
1 polymer ?
#
loop_
_entity_poly.entity_id
_entity_poly.type
_entity_poly.pdbx_seq_one_letter_code
_entity_poly.pdbx_strand_id
1 'polypeptide(L)'
;MISVIVFIACITAAHACTCVPPSIEQAYCKKENTIVTWARVLNITGDLQKPEEPWKYTIWHLRTWKGYEKVKDNSTSVLTTSSSYTACGLVGLQEEEEYILAGRMGDNGEISITSCDLALPYRQAYPEDMELLRNLKYETKKCESS
;
A
#
# COMPACT_ATOMS: atom_id res chain seq x y z
N MET A 1 -51.91 -23.17 20.85
CA MET A 1 -51.11 -22.03 21.34
C MET A 1 -49.65 -22.27 20.98
N ILE A 2 -49.10 -21.31 20.23
CA ILE A 2 -47.69 -20.86 20.20
C ILE A 2 -46.67 -21.86 19.62
N SER A 3 -46.49 -21.78 18.30
CA SER A 3 -45.32 -22.28 17.57
C SER A 3 -44.19 -21.25 17.70
N VAL A 4 -43.08 -21.62 18.35
CA VAL A 4 -41.89 -20.75 18.50
C VAL A 4 -41.00 -20.94 17.28
N ILE A 5 -41.00 -19.95 16.37
CA ILE A 5 -40.08 -19.89 15.24
C ILE A 5 -38.79 -19.21 15.73
N VAL A 6 -37.72 -19.97 15.89
CA VAL A 6 -36.38 -19.47 16.19
C VAL A 6 -35.74 -18.97 14.90
N PHE A 7 -35.77 -17.65 14.66
CA PHE A 7 -35.00 -17.01 13.61
C PHE A 7 -33.53 -16.89 14.07
N ILE A 8 -32.69 -17.81 13.64
CA ILE A 8 -31.23 -17.67 13.76
C ILE A 8 -30.78 -16.71 12.66
N ALA A 9 -30.66 -15.43 13.01
CA ALA A 9 -30.03 -14.45 12.14
C ALA A 9 -28.50 -14.69 12.14
N CYS A 10 -27.98 -15.33 11.09
CA CYS A 10 -26.55 -15.31 10.80
C CYS A 10 -26.17 -13.87 10.41
N ILE A 11 -25.64 -13.11 11.37
CA ILE A 11 -24.99 -11.83 11.09
C ILE A 11 -23.65 -12.15 10.43
N THR A 12 -23.65 -12.28 9.10
CA THR A 12 -22.40 -12.21 8.35
C THR A 12 -21.91 -10.78 8.48
N ALA A 13 -20.97 -10.53 9.41
CA ALA A 13 -20.27 -9.26 9.48
C ALA A 13 -19.57 -9.06 8.13
N ALA A 14 -20.15 -8.22 7.26
CA ALA A 14 -19.48 -7.72 6.08
C ALA A 14 -18.31 -6.88 6.58
N HIS A 15 -17.14 -7.48 6.67
CA HIS A 15 -15.91 -6.78 7.01
C HIS A 15 -15.56 -5.91 5.80
N ALA A 16 -16.14 -4.72 5.75
CA ALA A 16 -15.66 -3.67 4.86
C ALA A 16 -14.26 -3.29 5.32
N CYS A 17 -13.36 -2.99 4.37
CA CYS A 17 -12.05 -2.48 4.72
C CYS A 17 -12.19 -1.13 5.42
N THR A 18 -11.79 -1.05 6.69
CA THR A 18 -11.83 0.20 7.48
C THR A 18 -10.43 0.55 7.92
N CYS A 19 -9.84 1.57 7.30
CA CYS A 19 -8.57 2.12 7.71
C CYS A 19 -8.48 3.58 7.29
N VAL A 20 -7.68 4.34 8.03
CA VAL A 20 -7.31 5.70 7.67
C VAL A 20 -5.93 5.60 7.01
N PRO A 21 -5.76 6.10 5.77
CA PRO A 21 -4.45 6.15 5.13
C PRO A 21 -3.45 6.89 6.04
N PRO A 22 -2.26 6.33 6.28
CA PRO A 22 -1.28 6.90 7.19
C PRO A 22 -0.68 8.19 6.63
N SER A 23 -0.19 9.05 7.53
CA SER A 23 0.73 10.12 7.12
C SER A 23 2.04 9.53 6.56
N ILE A 24 2.83 10.33 5.87
CA ILE A 24 4.12 9.91 5.33
C ILE A 24 5.06 9.42 6.45
N GLU A 25 5.10 10.12 7.57
CA GLU A 25 5.89 9.72 8.74
C GLU A 25 5.41 8.38 9.30
N GLN A 26 4.11 8.23 9.53
CA GLN A 26 3.52 6.98 10.03
C GLN A 26 3.82 5.82 9.08
N ALA A 27 3.69 6.02 7.78
CA ALA A 27 3.96 5.01 6.76
C ALA A 27 5.45 4.62 6.72
N TYR A 28 6.35 5.60 6.87
CA TYR A 28 7.79 5.35 6.96
C TYR A 28 8.15 4.59 8.23
N CYS A 29 7.50 4.91 9.34
CA CYS A 29 7.81 4.38 10.65
C CYS A 29 7.15 3.06 10.99
N LYS A 30 6.04 2.73 10.31
CA LYS A 30 5.39 1.42 10.40
C LYS A 30 6.41 0.32 10.09
N LYS A 31 6.61 -0.60 11.03
CA LYS A 31 7.62 -1.68 10.93
C LYS A 31 7.33 -2.64 9.78
N GLU A 32 6.05 -2.92 9.54
CA GLU A 32 5.58 -3.78 8.45
C GLU A 32 5.92 -3.21 7.07
N ASN A 33 5.99 -1.89 6.95
CA ASN A 33 6.38 -1.21 5.72
C ASN A 33 7.90 -1.29 5.56
N THR A 34 8.38 -2.29 4.84
CA THR A 34 9.82 -2.47 4.59
C THR A 34 10.34 -1.62 3.42
N ILE A 35 9.45 -1.04 2.61
CA ILE A 35 9.81 -0.14 1.50
C ILE A 35 9.00 1.15 1.55
N VAL A 36 9.66 2.28 1.24
CA VAL A 36 9.03 3.58 0.97
C VAL A 36 9.72 4.19 -0.23
N THR A 37 8.96 4.40 -1.31
CA THR A 37 9.49 4.76 -2.62
C THR A 37 8.59 5.77 -3.33
N TRP A 38 9.18 6.69 -4.05
CA TRP A 38 8.54 7.40 -5.15
C TRP A 38 8.71 6.54 -6.40
N ALA A 39 7.61 6.22 -7.05
CA ALA A 39 7.59 5.34 -8.19
C ALA A 39 6.53 5.74 -9.22
N ARG A 40 6.81 5.43 -10.49
CA ARG A 40 5.86 5.57 -11.61
C ARG A 40 5.20 4.24 -11.91
N VAL A 41 3.90 4.24 -12.15
CA VAL A 41 3.17 3.04 -12.59
C VAL A 41 3.44 2.84 -14.09
N LEU A 42 3.97 1.68 -14.46
CA LEU A 42 4.29 1.32 -15.84
C LEU A 42 3.22 0.46 -16.51
N ASN A 43 2.55 -0.39 -15.73
CA ASN A 43 1.54 -1.30 -16.24
C ASN A 43 0.61 -1.72 -15.10
N ILE A 44 -0.65 -2.02 -15.43
CA ILE A 44 -1.68 -2.48 -14.52
C ILE A 44 -2.20 -3.83 -15.02
N THR A 45 -2.32 -4.81 -14.13
CA THR A 45 -2.90 -6.12 -14.47
C THR A 45 -3.79 -6.57 -13.34
N GLY A 46 -5.07 -6.73 -13.62
CA GLY A 46 -6.05 -7.23 -12.67
C GLY A 46 -7.45 -7.18 -13.24
N ASP A 47 -8.35 -7.95 -12.65
CA ASP A 47 -9.75 -8.04 -13.07
C ASP A 47 -10.64 -8.01 -11.83
N LEU A 48 -11.45 -6.97 -11.69
CA LEU A 48 -12.39 -6.82 -10.56
C LEU A 48 -13.47 -7.92 -10.56
N GLN A 49 -13.68 -8.60 -11.70
CA GLN A 49 -14.62 -9.72 -11.81
C GLN A 49 -14.00 -11.04 -11.32
N LYS A 50 -12.68 -11.07 -11.10
CA LYS A 50 -11.93 -12.23 -10.60
C LYS A 50 -11.23 -11.89 -9.28
N PRO A 51 -11.98 -11.73 -8.18
CA PRO A 51 -11.43 -11.31 -6.88
C PRO A 51 -10.41 -12.32 -6.30
N GLU A 52 -10.40 -13.56 -6.77
CA GLU A 52 -9.42 -14.59 -6.44
C GLU A 52 -8.04 -14.37 -7.07
N GLU A 53 -7.98 -13.64 -8.20
CA GLU A 53 -6.72 -13.25 -8.83
C GLU A 53 -6.22 -11.93 -8.22
N PRO A 54 -4.93 -11.80 -7.91
CA PRO A 54 -4.39 -10.57 -7.35
C PRO A 54 -4.38 -9.43 -8.38
N TRP A 55 -4.61 -8.22 -7.90
CA TRP A 55 -4.38 -7.01 -8.67
C TRP A 55 -2.91 -6.62 -8.58
N LYS A 56 -2.30 -6.28 -9.72
CA LYS A 56 -0.87 -6.03 -9.83
C LYS A 56 -0.56 -4.72 -10.54
N TYR A 57 0.52 -4.07 -10.10
CA TYR A 57 1.12 -2.94 -10.78
C TYR A 57 2.59 -3.22 -11.02
N THR A 58 3.06 -3.05 -12.25
CA THR A 58 4.51 -2.91 -12.48
C THR A 58 4.86 -1.46 -12.23
N ILE A 59 5.83 -1.22 -11.34
CA ILE A 59 6.29 0.12 -11.01
C ILE A 59 7.77 0.30 -11.34
N TRP A 60 8.15 1.53 -11.67
CA TRP A 60 9.54 1.97 -11.76
C TRP A 60 9.88 2.85 -10.56
N HIS A 61 10.83 2.42 -9.74
CA HIS A 61 11.39 3.21 -8.65
C HIS A 61 12.17 4.42 -9.17
N LEU A 62 11.68 5.62 -8.86
CA LEU A 62 12.36 6.90 -9.14
C LEU A 62 13.28 7.28 -7.97
N ARG A 63 12.82 7.05 -6.73
CA ARG A 63 13.61 7.25 -5.51
C ARG A 63 13.12 6.36 -4.38
N THR A 64 14.04 5.74 -3.64
CA THR A 64 13.70 4.93 -2.46
C THR A 64 14.34 5.48 -1.19
N TRP A 65 13.52 5.73 -0.16
CA TRP A 65 13.95 6.25 1.14
C TRP A 65 14.09 5.16 2.20
N LYS A 66 13.26 4.13 2.14
CA LYS A 66 13.33 2.93 3.00
C LYS A 66 13.35 1.70 2.10
N GLY A 67 14.22 0.73 2.39
CA GLY A 67 14.33 -0.50 1.59
C GLY A 67 15.17 -0.38 0.32
N TYR A 68 15.98 0.67 0.17
CA TYR A 68 16.81 0.90 -1.04
C TYR A 68 17.70 -0.30 -1.40
N GLU A 69 18.32 -0.95 -0.41
CA GLU A 69 19.19 -2.11 -0.65
C GLU A 69 18.48 -3.28 -1.34
N LYS A 70 17.14 -3.37 -1.23
CA LYS A 70 16.34 -4.43 -1.87
C LYS A 70 16.03 -4.14 -3.35
N VAL A 71 16.14 -2.88 -3.78
CA VAL A 71 15.76 -2.43 -5.14
C VAL A 71 16.90 -1.75 -5.89
N LYS A 72 18.11 -1.69 -5.33
CA LYS A 72 19.26 -1.01 -5.95
C LYS A 72 19.71 -1.66 -7.26
N ASP A 73 19.50 -2.96 -7.40
CA ASP A 73 19.95 -3.75 -8.57
C ASP A 73 18.82 -3.97 -9.60
N ASN A 74 17.57 -3.63 -9.25
CA ASN A 74 16.43 -3.70 -10.14
C ASN A 74 15.54 -2.46 -9.95
N SER A 75 15.48 -1.63 -10.99
CA SER A 75 14.69 -0.40 -10.97
C SER A 75 13.18 -0.63 -11.01
N THR A 76 12.73 -1.87 -11.27
CA THR A 76 11.31 -2.22 -11.36
C THR A 76 10.90 -3.25 -10.31
N SER A 77 9.68 -3.11 -9.79
CA SER A 77 9.06 -4.09 -8.90
C SER A 77 7.61 -4.30 -9.29
N VAL A 78 7.05 -5.44 -8.86
CA VAL A 78 5.62 -5.70 -8.95
C VAL A 78 4.97 -5.43 -7.60
N LEU A 79 4.04 -4.48 -7.55
CA LEU A 79 3.10 -4.32 -6.45
C LEU A 79 1.98 -5.33 -6.61
N THR A 80 1.61 -5.99 -5.51
CA THR A 80 0.49 -6.93 -5.46
C THR A 80 -0.47 -6.53 -4.34
N THR A 81 -1.76 -6.54 -4.67
CA THR A 81 -2.87 -6.22 -3.75
C THR A 81 -4.08 -7.10 -4.07
N SER A 82 -5.04 -7.16 -3.15
CA SER A 82 -6.34 -7.77 -3.43
C SER A 82 -7.05 -7.05 -4.58
N SER A 83 -7.76 -7.78 -5.43
CA SER A 83 -8.68 -7.24 -6.45
C SER A 83 -10.05 -6.85 -5.87
N SER A 84 -10.22 -6.90 -4.54
CA SER A 84 -11.45 -6.57 -3.85
C SER A 84 -11.28 -5.42 -2.86
N TYR A 85 -12.14 -4.40 -2.97
CA TYR A 85 -12.21 -3.30 -2.02
C TYR A 85 -12.55 -3.75 -0.59
N THR A 86 -13.37 -4.79 -0.41
CA THR A 86 -13.72 -5.30 0.92
C THR A 86 -12.53 -5.98 1.60
N ALA A 87 -11.59 -6.50 0.81
CA ALA A 87 -10.33 -7.07 1.27
C ALA A 87 -9.15 -6.08 1.18
N CYS A 88 -9.43 -4.77 1.27
CA CYS A 88 -8.43 -3.70 1.26
C CYS A 88 -7.57 -3.63 -0.02
N GLY A 89 -8.18 -3.95 -1.16
CA GLY A 89 -7.55 -3.86 -2.46
C GLY A 89 -7.27 -2.41 -2.88
N LEU A 90 -6.01 -2.07 -3.15
CA LEU A 90 -5.62 -0.81 -3.78
C LEU A 90 -5.73 -0.96 -5.31
N VAL A 91 -6.91 -0.77 -5.89
CA VAL A 91 -7.14 -0.96 -7.35
C VAL A 91 -7.23 0.35 -8.16
N GLY A 92 -6.91 1.50 -7.52
CA GLY A 92 -7.15 2.84 -8.08
C GLY A 92 -5.93 3.60 -8.63
N LEU A 93 -4.73 3.02 -8.65
CA LEU A 93 -3.57 3.69 -9.24
C LEU A 93 -3.70 3.76 -10.77
N GLN A 94 -3.17 4.82 -11.37
CA GLN A 94 -3.25 5.07 -12.81
C GLN A 94 -1.90 4.82 -13.48
N GLU A 95 -1.94 4.28 -14.70
CA GLU A 95 -0.74 4.08 -15.52
C GLU A 95 -0.11 5.42 -15.86
N GLU A 96 1.22 5.43 -15.98
CA GLU A 96 2.05 6.61 -16.22
C GLU A 96 2.07 7.68 -15.11
N GLU A 97 1.22 7.57 -14.08
CA GLU A 97 1.23 8.46 -12.91
C GLU A 97 2.26 8.04 -11.86
N GLU A 98 2.65 9.02 -11.05
CA GLU A 98 3.68 8.87 -10.02
C GLU A 98 3.09 8.95 -8.62
N TYR A 99 3.60 8.12 -7.72
CA TYR A 99 3.11 7.99 -6.36
C TYR A 99 4.25 7.84 -5.37
N ILE A 100 4.05 8.35 -4.15
CA ILE A 100 4.80 7.92 -2.96
C ILE A 100 4.06 6.72 -2.38
N LEU A 101 4.74 5.58 -2.37
CA LEU A 101 4.21 4.28 -2.00
C LEU A 101 4.96 3.74 -0.79
N ALA A 102 4.22 3.22 0.19
CA ALA A 102 4.77 2.43 1.28
C ALA A 102 4.14 1.03 1.28
N GLY A 103 4.94 0.00 1.54
CA GLY A 103 4.44 -1.36 1.57
C GLY A 103 5.47 -2.36 2.08
N ARG A 104 5.12 -3.64 1.97
CA ARG A 104 5.96 -4.75 2.44
C ARG A 104 6.58 -5.48 1.25
N MET A 105 7.89 -5.36 1.11
CA MET A 105 8.67 -6.07 0.10
C MET A 105 9.03 -7.46 0.63
N GLY A 106 8.52 -8.48 -0.05
CA GLY A 106 8.87 -9.88 0.19
C GLY A 106 10.25 -10.24 -0.34
N ASP A 107 10.69 -11.47 -0.05
CA ASP A 107 12.01 -11.97 -0.46
C ASP A 107 12.10 -12.25 -1.96
N ASN A 108 10.96 -12.38 -2.64
CA ASN A 108 10.85 -12.53 -4.08
C ASN A 108 10.94 -11.19 -4.84
N GLY A 109 11.12 -10.06 -4.15
CA GLY A 109 11.16 -8.72 -4.76
C GLY A 109 9.78 -8.13 -5.07
N GLU A 110 8.69 -8.85 -4.84
CA GLU A 110 7.34 -8.30 -4.94
C GLU A 110 6.98 -7.47 -3.70
N ILE A 111 6.17 -6.45 -3.89
CA ILE A 111 5.72 -5.55 -2.84
C ILE A 111 4.24 -5.82 -2.59
N SER A 112 3.90 -6.33 -1.41
CA SER A 112 2.52 -6.38 -0.93
C SER A 112 2.10 -4.98 -0.47
N ILE A 113 0.96 -4.50 -0.97
CA ILE A 113 0.37 -3.22 -0.59
C ILE A 113 -1.15 -3.38 -0.43
N THR A 114 -1.76 -2.54 0.40
CA THR A 114 -3.21 -2.47 0.60
C THR A 114 -3.70 -1.04 0.47
N SER A 115 -5.02 -0.84 0.41
CA SER A 115 -5.63 0.49 0.48
C SER A 115 -5.42 1.22 1.81
N CYS A 116 -4.84 0.54 2.81
CA CYS A 116 -4.52 1.08 4.13
C CYS A 116 -3.07 1.53 4.27
N ASP A 117 -2.25 1.28 3.26
CA ASP A 117 -0.88 1.76 3.22
C ASP A 117 -0.82 3.12 2.48
N LEU A 118 0.34 3.78 2.56
CA LEU A 118 0.52 5.05 1.88
C LEU A 118 0.54 4.83 0.37
N ALA A 119 -0.41 5.47 -0.32
CA ALA A 119 -0.42 5.63 -1.77
C ALA A 119 -0.79 7.07 -2.13
N LEU A 120 0.18 7.98 -1.99
CA LEU A 120 -0.02 9.42 -2.21
C LEU A 120 0.37 9.77 -3.65
N PRO A 121 -0.52 10.35 -4.48
CA PRO A 121 -0.13 10.90 -5.77
C PRO A 121 0.99 11.92 -5.60
N TYR A 122 2.09 11.78 -6.34
CA TYR A 122 3.26 12.64 -6.19
C TYR A 122 2.92 14.12 -6.43
N ARG A 123 1.97 14.41 -7.32
CA ARG A 123 1.45 15.76 -7.58
C ARG A 123 0.77 16.43 -6.37
N GLN A 124 0.40 15.65 -5.36
CA GLN A 124 -0.21 16.12 -4.10
C GLN A 124 0.80 16.16 -2.96
N ALA A 125 2.06 15.74 -3.19
CA ALA A 125 3.10 15.83 -2.19
C ALA A 125 3.74 17.22 -2.20
N TYR A 126 3.95 17.77 -1.01
CA TYR A 126 4.54 19.09 -0.81
C TYR A 126 6.07 18.99 -0.65
N PRO A 127 6.81 20.09 -0.83
CA PRO A 127 8.26 20.11 -0.55
C PRO A 127 8.61 19.62 0.86
N GLU A 128 7.78 19.94 1.85
CA GLU A 128 7.92 19.54 3.24
C GLU A 128 7.84 18.01 3.42
N ASP A 129 7.03 17.33 2.62
CA ASP A 129 6.92 15.87 2.60
C ASP A 129 8.24 15.21 2.13
N MET A 130 8.86 15.80 1.11
CA MET A 130 10.13 15.34 0.57
C MET A 130 11.28 15.59 1.54
N GLU A 131 11.24 16.74 2.23
CA GLU A 131 12.18 17.05 3.28
C GLU A 131 12.05 16.09 4.46
N LEU A 132 10.82 15.81 4.90
CA LEU A 132 10.51 14.83 5.94
C LEU A 132 11.07 13.45 5.58
N LEU A 133 10.80 12.94 4.38
CA LEU A 133 11.33 11.65 3.92
C LEU A 133 12.86 11.62 3.86
N ARG A 134 13.49 12.73 3.47
CA ARG A 134 14.95 12.89 3.50
C ARG A 134 15.46 12.81 4.94
N ASN A 135 14.86 13.56 5.86
CA ASN A 135 15.29 13.58 7.27
C ASN A 135 15.09 12.20 7.91
N LEU A 136 13.95 11.55 7.70
CA LEU A 136 13.67 10.19 8.19
C LEU A 136 14.68 9.14 7.68
N LYS A 137 15.20 9.31 6.46
CA LYS A 137 16.24 8.44 5.90
C LYS A 137 17.59 8.61 6.60
N TYR A 138 18.01 9.85 6.84
CA TYR A 138 19.39 10.18 7.25
C TYR A 138 19.57 10.43 8.75
N GLU A 139 18.53 10.83 9.48
CA GLU A 139 18.63 11.15 10.91
C GLU A 139 18.48 9.89 11.79
N THR A 140 19.10 9.91 12.98
CA THR A 140 19.30 8.74 13.83
C THR A 140 18.11 8.41 14.74
N LYS A 141 17.23 9.39 15.03
CA LYS A 141 15.99 9.21 15.79
C LYS A 141 14.81 9.10 14.81
N LYS A 142 14.73 7.96 14.13
CA LYS A 142 13.94 7.80 12.90
C LYS A 142 12.43 7.80 13.07
N CYS A 143 11.96 7.36 14.23
CA CYS A 143 10.55 7.09 14.50
C CYS A 143 10.39 7.12 16.02
N GLU A 144 10.17 8.28 16.61
CA GLU A 144 9.78 8.31 18.02
C GLU A 144 8.34 7.76 18.10
N SER A 145 8.10 6.89 19.09
CA SER A 145 6.87 6.11 19.22
C SER A 145 5.65 7.03 19.24
N SER A 146 4.90 7.03 18.13
CA SER A 146 3.55 7.60 18.06
C SER A 146 2.59 6.79 18.92
#